data_AF-A0A920KS40-F1
#
_entry.id   AF-A0A920KS40-F1
#
_cell.length_a   1.000
_cell.length_b   1.000
_cell.length_c   1.000
_cell.angle_alpha   90.00
_cell.angle_beta   90.00
_cell.angle_gamma   90.00
#
_symmetry.space_group_name_H-M   'P 1'
#
loop_
_entity.id
_entity.type
_entity.pdbx_description
1 polymer ?
#
loop_
_entity_poly.entity_id
_entity_poly.type
_entity_poly.pdbx_seq_one_letter_code
_entity_poly.pdbx_strand_id
1 'polypeptide(L)'
;MWKNLSSETSSTIGKQKRLNYALNFSRKEDFIKSICSNIPEPPDYFIEAVNKNANGYIDLEKITNQSNNPINQVKFLELLDNENYIFIDTRNPDEFAKKHIKKSINIGLNGSFAISAGNLIKTNKKIVLICKKEEKRNQ
;
A
#
# COMPACT_ATOMS: atom_id res chain seq x y z
N MET A 1 12.44 -2.44 -0.68
CA MET A 1 13.09 -2.35 0.65
C MET A 1 14.33 -1.49 0.48
N TRP A 2 14.48 -0.42 1.25
CA TRP A 2 15.61 0.51 1.12
C TRP A 2 16.90 -0.11 1.67
N LYS A 3 18.03 0.10 1.00
CA LYS A 3 19.32 -0.57 1.31
C LYS A 3 19.86 -0.10 2.67
N ASN A 4 20.18 -1.05 3.55
CA ASN A 4 20.84 -0.84 4.85
C ASN A 4 20.14 0.16 5.79
N LEU A 5 18.81 0.17 5.86
CA LEU A 5 18.08 0.94 6.87
C LEU A 5 18.25 0.32 8.26
N SER A 6 18.51 1.18 9.25
CA SER A 6 18.55 0.83 10.66
C SER A 6 17.14 0.59 11.22
N SER A 7 17.03 -0.21 12.28
CA SER A 7 15.80 -0.33 13.08
C SER A 7 15.55 0.88 13.99
N GLU A 8 16.58 1.71 14.21
CA GLU A 8 16.49 2.96 14.97
C GLU A 8 15.63 4.00 14.24
N THR A 9 14.75 4.69 14.96
CA THR A 9 13.87 5.72 14.40
C THR A 9 14.54 7.09 14.24
N SER A 10 15.74 7.29 14.82
CA SER A 10 16.51 8.52 14.71
C SER A 10 18.03 8.28 14.87
N SER A 11 18.84 9.29 14.55
CA SER A 11 20.31 9.21 14.60
C SER A 11 20.94 10.60 14.68
N THR A 12 22.28 10.66 14.77
CA THR A 12 23.05 11.92 14.76
C THR A 12 24.04 11.95 13.60
N ILE A 13 24.44 13.14 13.15
CA ILE A 13 25.46 13.31 12.09
C ILE A 13 26.76 12.57 12.47
N GLY A 14 27.21 12.68 13.72
CA GLY A 14 28.42 12.00 14.19
C GLY A 14 28.32 10.47 14.11
N LYS A 15 27.15 9.89 14.44
CA LYS A 15 26.90 8.45 14.30
C LYS A 15 26.85 8.03 12.83
N GLN A 16 26.19 8.82 11.97
CA GLN A 16 26.13 8.53 10.54
C GLN A 16 27.51 8.59 9.87
N LYS A 17 28.33 9.60 10.16
CA LYS A 17 29.71 9.68 9.62
C LYS A 17 30.56 8.45 9.94
N ARG A 18 30.34 7.81 11.10
CA ARG A 18 31.11 6.62 11.51
C ARG A 18 30.57 5.32 10.91
N LEU A 19 29.25 5.19 10.79
CA LEU A 19 28.59 3.89 10.55
C LEU A 19 27.89 3.80 9.18
N ASN A 20 27.53 4.91 8.56
CA ASN A 20 26.78 4.89 7.31
C ASN A 20 27.74 4.62 6.14
N TYR A 21 27.61 3.43 5.54
CA TYR A 21 28.43 3.01 4.41
C TYR A 21 28.44 4.04 3.26
N ALA A 22 27.33 4.77 3.04
CA ALA A 22 27.21 5.76 1.97
C ALA A 22 28.15 6.95 2.14
N LEU A 23 28.68 7.21 3.35
CA LEU A 23 29.57 8.34 3.66
C LEU A 23 31.06 7.97 3.60
N ASN A 24 31.41 6.73 3.30
CA ASN A 24 32.80 6.23 3.35
C ASN A 24 33.46 6.07 1.96
N PHE A 25 32.88 6.62 0.90
CA PHE A 25 33.45 6.56 -0.45
C PHE A 25 34.35 7.76 -0.72
N SER A 26 35.61 7.49 -1.10
CA SER A 26 36.58 8.54 -1.48
C SER A 26 36.43 9.01 -2.93
N ARG A 27 35.73 8.23 -3.77
CA ARG A 27 35.52 8.52 -5.20
C ARG A 27 34.04 8.54 -5.55
N LYS A 28 33.66 9.51 -6.38
CA LYS A 28 32.27 9.67 -6.87
C LYS A 28 31.81 8.45 -7.66
N GLU A 29 32.67 7.86 -8.48
CA GLU A 29 32.31 6.71 -9.31
C GLU A 29 31.94 5.48 -8.47
N ASP A 30 32.73 5.20 -7.42
CA ASP A 30 32.50 4.09 -6.51
C ASP A 30 31.22 4.30 -5.69
N PHE A 31 30.95 5.55 -5.29
CA PHE A 31 29.69 5.94 -4.65
C PHE A 31 28.50 5.65 -5.56
N ILE A 32 28.51 6.14 -6.80
CA ILE A 32 27.40 5.95 -7.76
C ILE A 32 27.17 4.45 -8.00
N LYS A 33 28.23 3.68 -8.27
CA LYS A 33 28.13 2.24 -8.50
C LYS A 33 27.54 1.52 -7.28
N SER A 34 27.98 1.87 -6.08
CA SER A 34 27.50 1.26 -4.83
C SER A 34 26.03 1.59 -4.55
N ILE A 35 25.61 2.84 -4.73
CA ILE A 35 24.23 3.28 -4.46
C ILE A 35 23.27 2.75 -5.52
N CYS A 36 23.66 2.73 -6.80
CA CYS A 36 22.81 2.27 -7.89
C CYS A 36 22.75 0.75 -8.06
N SER A 37 23.53 -0.01 -7.29
CA SER A 37 23.57 -1.48 -7.37
C SER A 37 22.55 -2.15 -6.44
N ASN A 38 21.93 -3.22 -6.93
CA ASN A 38 20.93 -4.02 -6.23
C ASN A 38 19.71 -3.21 -5.75
N ILE A 39 19.31 -2.19 -6.53
CA ILE A 39 18.05 -1.49 -6.30
C ILE A 39 16.91 -2.38 -6.81
N PRO A 40 15.96 -2.79 -5.96
CA PRO A 40 14.80 -3.54 -6.42
C PRO A 40 13.91 -2.67 -7.32
N GLU A 41 13.13 -3.30 -8.18
CA GLU A 41 12.10 -2.57 -8.93
C GLU A 41 11.18 -1.81 -7.98
N PRO A 42 10.78 -0.58 -8.33
CA PRO A 42 9.82 0.17 -7.54
C PRO A 42 8.47 -0.58 -7.54
N PRO A 43 7.70 -0.53 -6.45
CA PRO A 43 6.34 -1.04 -6.45
C PRO A 43 5.48 -0.37 -7.53
N ASP A 44 4.52 -1.10 -8.11
CA ASP A 44 3.64 -0.60 -9.19
C ASP A 44 2.96 0.74 -8.86
N TYR A 45 2.53 0.93 -7.60
CA TYR A 45 1.86 2.16 -7.16
C TYR A 45 2.79 3.40 -7.13
N PHE A 46 4.12 3.21 -7.15
CA PHE A 46 5.09 4.25 -6.84
C PHE A 46 5.06 5.40 -7.85
N ILE A 47 4.93 5.09 -9.16
CA ILE A 47 4.86 6.11 -10.22
C ILE A 47 3.63 7.00 -10.03
N GLU A 48 2.49 6.40 -9.69
CA GLU A 48 1.26 7.16 -9.45
C GLU A 48 1.34 8.00 -8.18
N ALA A 49 1.98 7.48 -7.11
CA ALA A 49 2.22 8.24 -5.89
C ALA A 49 3.09 9.48 -6.15
N VAL A 50 4.16 9.36 -6.97
CA VAL A 50 4.99 10.49 -7.38
C VAL A 50 4.15 11.53 -8.12
N ASN A 51 3.32 11.11 -9.07
CA ASN A 51 2.44 12.01 -9.83
C ASN A 51 1.42 12.73 -8.94
N LYS A 52 0.83 12.03 -7.95
CA LYS A 52 -0.11 12.63 -6.98
C LYS A 52 0.59 13.61 -6.03
N ASN A 53 1.79 13.29 -5.56
CA ASN A 53 2.59 14.21 -4.75
C ASN A 53 2.91 15.50 -5.51
N ALA A 54 3.19 15.40 -6.81
CA ALA A 54 3.51 16.56 -7.64
C ALA A 54 2.30 17.43 -7.99
N ASN A 55 1.15 16.80 -8.30
CA ASN A 55 -0.04 17.49 -8.79
C ASN A 55 -1.09 17.78 -7.69
N GLY A 56 -0.86 17.29 -6.48
CA GLY A 56 -1.81 17.35 -5.37
C GLY A 56 -2.80 16.19 -5.35
N TYR A 57 -3.44 16.02 -4.20
CA TYR A 57 -4.46 15.01 -3.96
C TYR A 57 -5.86 15.62 -4.04
N ILE A 58 -6.84 14.79 -4.42
CA ILE A 58 -8.25 15.13 -4.22
C ILE A 58 -8.48 15.17 -2.71
N ASP A 59 -9.28 16.13 -2.27
CA ASP A 59 -9.68 16.29 -0.88
C ASP A 59 -10.29 14.99 -0.30
N LEU A 60 -9.88 14.63 0.92
CA LEU A 60 -10.28 13.38 1.58
C LEU A 60 -11.77 13.34 1.91
N GLU A 61 -12.37 14.47 2.27
CA GLU A 61 -13.81 14.54 2.55
C GLU A 61 -14.61 14.26 1.27
N LYS A 62 -14.17 14.86 0.16
CA LYS A 62 -14.76 14.61 -1.16
C LYS A 62 -14.65 13.13 -1.56
N ILE A 63 -13.49 12.50 -1.37
CA ILE A 63 -13.32 11.06 -1.65
C ILE A 63 -14.24 10.22 -0.78
N THR A 64 -14.33 10.53 0.52
CA THR A 64 -15.13 9.75 1.48
C THR A 64 -16.62 9.82 1.15
N ASN A 65 -17.12 11.02 0.86
CA ASN A 65 -18.51 11.24 0.46
C ASN A 65 -18.87 10.53 -0.85
N GLN A 66 -17.92 10.43 -1.79
CA GLN A 66 -18.13 9.74 -3.06
C GLN A 66 -17.99 8.22 -2.97
N SER A 67 -17.34 7.68 -1.93
CA SER A 67 -16.98 6.25 -1.85
C SER A 67 -17.80 5.46 -0.82
N ASN A 68 -18.39 6.12 0.18
CA ASN A 68 -19.21 5.50 1.23
C ASN A 68 -20.64 5.16 0.73
N ASN A 69 -20.72 4.40 -0.37
CA ASN A 69 -21.98 3.95 -0.96
C ASN A 69 -22.25 2.48 -0.60
N PRO A 70 -23.19 2.20 0.33
CA PRO A 70 -23.55 0.82 0.62
C PRO A 70 -24.19 0.17 -0.62
N ILE A 71 -23.70 -1.01 -0.97
CA ILE A 71 -24.27 -1.83 -2.04
C ILE A 71 -25.09 -2.96 -1.45
N ASN A 72 -26.26 -3.23 -2.04
CA ASN A 72 -27.08 -4.38 -1.65
C ASN A 72 -26.57 -5.67 -2.31
N GLN A 73 -27.13 -6.80 -1.90
CA GLN A 73 -26.73 -8.12 -2.41
C GLN A 73 -26.90 -8.27 -3.92
N VAL A 74 -28.00 -7.74 -4.49
CA VAL A 74 -28.26 -7.80 -5.92
C VAL A 74 -27.15 -7.08 -6.69
N LYS A 75 -26.84 -5.84 -6.28
CA LYS A 75 -25.80 -5.05 -6.92
C LYS A 75 -24.42 -5.68 -6.77
N PHE A 76 -24.13 -6.26 -5.60
CA PHE A 76 -22.88 -6.97 -5.38
C PHE A 76 -22.69 -8.13 -6.38
N LEU A 77 -23.74 -8.92 -6.60
CA LEU A 77 -23.68 -10.05 -7.54
C LEU A 77 -23.50 -9.59 -8.99
N GLU A 78 -24.15 -8.49 -9.40
CA GLU A 78 -23.93 -7.88 -10.73
C GLU A 78 -22.46 -7.47 -10.97
N LEU A 79 -21.79 -6.97 -9.92
CA LEU A 79 -20.40 -6.53 -10.03
C LEU A 79 -19.40 -7.70 -10.03
N LEU A 80 -19.80 -8.89 -9.56
CA LEU A 80 -18.89 -10.01 -9.32
C LEU A 80 -18.22 -10.54 -10.61
N ASP A 81 -18.89 -10.40 -11.74
CA ASP A 81 -18.39 -10.80 -13.05
C ASP A 81 -17.77 -9.64 -13.84
N ASN A 82 -17.73 -8.43 -13.28
CA ASN A 82 -17.10 -7.29 -13.90
C ASN A 82 -15.62 -7.21 -13.52
N GLU A 83 -14.74 -7.45 -14.49
CA GLU A 83 -13.29 -7.43 -14.29
C GLU A 83 -12.75 -6.06 -13.85
N ASN A 84 -13.51 -4.96 -14.01
CA ASN A 84 -13.08 -3.64 -13.54
C ASN A 84 -13.17 -3.47 -12.02
N TYR A 85 -13.77 -4.43 -11.32
CA TYR A 85 -13.91 -4.41 -9.87
C TYR A 85 -12.97 -5.40 -9.19
N ILE A 86 -12.44 -5.00 -8.04
CA ILE A 86 -11.71 -5.85 -7.12
C ILE A 86 -12.45 -5.89 -5.79
N PHE A 87 -12.55 -7.08 -5.22
CA PHE A 87 -13.28 -7.33 -3.98
C PHE A 87 -12.28 -7.54 -2.85
N ILE A 88 -12.22 -6.61 -1.91
CA ILE A 88 -11.29 -6.66 -0.78
C ILE A 88 -12.07 -6.97 0.49
N ASP A 89 -11.74 -8.09 1.11
CA ASP A 89 -12.30 -8.50 2.39
C ASP A 89 -11.30 -8.16 3.50
N THR A 90 -11.73 -7.28 4.40
CA THR A 90 -10.89 -6.73 5.47
C THR A 90 -11.06 -7.46 6.81
N ARG A 91 -11.94 -8.47 6.85
CA ARG A 91 -12.16 -9.31 8.04
C ARG A 91 -10.91 -10.07 8.43
N ASN A 92 -10.91 -10.61 9.65
CA ASN A 92 -9.83 -11.45 10.16
C ASN A 92 -9.55 -12.63 9.19
N PRO A 93 -8.27 -12.93 8.86
CA PRO A 93 -7.90 -14.04 7.98
C PRO A 93 -8.51 -15.40 8.39
N ASP A 94 -8.66 -15.68 9.68
CA ASP A 94 -9.26 -16.92 10.18
C ASP A 94 -10.76 -17.01 9.86
N GLU A 95 -11.47 -15.88 9.87
CA GLU A 95 -12.88 -15.83 9.44
C GLU A 95 -13.01 -15.99 7.93
N PHE A 96 -12.12 -15.35 7.18
CA PHE A 96 -12.06 -15.46 5.72
C PHE A 96 -11.77 -16.90 5.28
N ALA A 97 -10.82 -17.58 5.93
CA ALA A 97 -10.45 -18.96 5.63
C ALA A 97 -11.61 -19.93 5.84
N LYS A 98 -12.45 -19.71 6.87
CA LYS A 98 -13.65 -20.52 7.13
C LYS A 98 -14.71 -20.33 6.04
N LYS A 99 -14.98 -19.08 5.65
CA LYS A 99 -15.94 -18.76 4.58
C LYS A 99 -15.72 -17.34 4.04
N HIS A 100 -15.59 -17.25 2.72
CA HIS A 100 -15.46 -16.00 2.00
C HIS A 100 -16.23 -16.01 0.68
N ILE A 101 -16.36 -14.83 0.08
CA ILE A 101 -17.00 -14.66 -1.23
C ILE A 101 -15.98 -15.01 -2.31
N LYS A 102 -16.38 -15.82 -3.29
CA LYS A 102 -15.52 -16.17 -4.43
C LYS A 102 -14.99 -14.90 -5.12
N LYS A 103 -13.73 -14.91 -5.58
CA LYS A 103 -13.01 -13.76 -6.17
C LYS A 103 -12.64 -12.63 -5.20
N SER A 104 -13.02 -12.70 -3.92
CA SER A 104 -12.52 -11.75 -2.93
C SER A 104 -11.09 -12.08 -2.50
N ILE A 105 -10.32 -11.04 -2.18
CA ILE A 105 -8.96 -11.13 -1.67
C ILE A 105 -8.97 -10.62 -0.23
N ASN A 106 -8.43 -11.39 0.70
CA ASN A 106 -8.31 -10.96 2.08
C ASN A 106 -7.11 -10.03 2.26
N ILE A 107 -7.37 -8.81 2.75
CA ILE A 107 -6.35 -7.90 3.23
C ILE A 107 -6.80 -7.44 4.61
N GLY A 108 -6.47 -8.23 5.63
CA GLY A 108 -6.82 -7.94 7.02
C GLY A 108 -6.24 -6.60 7.49
N LEU A 109 -6.98 -5.91 8.36
CA LEU A 109 -6.57 -4.62 8.93
C LEU A 109 -5.43 -4.74 9.96
N ASN A 110 -5.18 -5.95 10.46
CA ASN A 110 -4.14 -6.22 11.43
C ASN A 110 -2.79 -6.42 10.72
N GLY A 111 -1.86 -5.48 10.90
CA GLY A 111 -0.49 -5.59 10.40
C GLY A 111 -0.26 -4.90 9.05
N SER A 112 0.28 -5.64 8.07
CA SER A 112 0.84 -5.13 6.81
C SER A 112 -0.18 -4.66 5.76
N PHE A 113 -1.36 -4.17 6.17
CA PHE A 113 -2.44 -3.75 5.26
C PHE A 113 -1.94 -2.85 4.14
N ALA A 114 -1.20 -1.79 4.48
CA ALA A 114 -0.71 -0.81 3.51
C ALA A 114 0.24 -1.42 2.47
N ILE A 115 1.11 -2.35 2.88
CA ILE A 115 2.05 -3.04 1.99
C ILE A 115 1.29 -3.98 1.04
N SER A 116 0.40 -4.81 1.60
CA SER A 116 -0.40 -5.76 0.83
C SER A 116 -1.33 -5.04 -0.15
N ALA A 117 -2.00 -3.97 0.29
CA ALA A 117 -2.86 -3.14 -0.54
C ALA A 117 -2.08 -2.48 -1.68
N GLY A 118 -0.92 -1.88 -1.37
CA GLY A 118 -0.07 -1.23 -2.38
C GLY A 118 0.45 -2.20 -3.45
N ASN A 119 0.71 -3.46 -3.09
CA ASN A 119 1.22 -4.47 -4.03
C ASN A 119 0.12 -5.19 -4.81
N LEU A 120 -1.07 -5.39 -4.23
CA LEU A 120 -2.12 -6.23 -4.83
C LEU A 120 -3.20 -5.40 -5.55
N ILE A 121 -3.45 -4.17 -5.11
CA ILE A 121 -4.53 -3.35 -5.65
C ILE A 121 -3.99 -2.50 -6.79
N LYS A 122 -4.30 -2.91 -8.02
CA LYS A 122 -4.05 -2.09 -9.20
C LYS A 122 -4.88 -0.81 -9.14
N THR A 123 -4.25 0.33 -9.40
CA THR A 123 -4.86 1.65 -9.24
C THR A 123 -5.97 1.96 -10.26
N ASN A 124 -6.09 1.15 -11.32
CA ASN A 124 -7.12 1.27 -12.34
C ASN A 124 -8.40 0.46 -12.07
N LYS A 125 -8.51 -0.25 -10.94
CA LYS A 125 -9.70 -1.03 -10.56
C LYS A 125 -10.56 -0.29 -9.55
N LYS A 126 -11.88 -0.45 -9.66
CA LYS A 126 -12.83 0.02 -8.64
C LYS A 126 -12.87 -0.98 -7.48
N ILE A 127 -12.90 -0.49 -6.25
CA ILE A 127 -12.83 -1.34 -5.06
C ILE A 127 -14.22 -1.54 -4.48
N VAL A 128 -14.57 -2.79 -4.21
CA VAL A 128 -15.70 -3.17 -3.34
C VAL A 128 -15.13 -3.68 -2.03
N LEU A 129 -15.45 -3.00 -0.93
CA LEU A 129 -15.02 -3.37 0.41
C LEU A 129 -16.04 -4.28 1.09
N ILE A 130 -15.55 -5.39 1.63
CA ILE A 130 -16.29 -6.29 2.52
C ILE A 130 -15.68 -6.11 3.91
N CYS A 131 -16.48 -5.58 4.83
CA CYS A 131 -16.05 -5.26 6.20
C CYS A 131 -17.21 -5.47 7.19
N LYS A 132 -16.90 -5.61 8.48
CA LYS A 132 -17.95 -5.58 9.51
C LYS A 132 -18.42 -4.13 9.70
N LYS A 133 -19.71 -3.97 10.02
CA LYS A 133 -20.35 -2.65 10.24
C LYS A 133 -19.64 -1.81 11.32
N GLU A 134 -19.00 -2.47 12.28
CA GLU A 134 -18.30 -1.87 13.43
C GLU A 134 -16.80 -1.62 13.17
N GLU A 135 -16.25 -2.13 12.06
CA GLU A 135 -14.83 -1.93 11.68
C GLU A 135 -14.63 -0.65 10.85
N LYS A 136 -15.57 0.30 10.90
CA LYS A 136 -15.29 1.68 10.50
C LYS A 136 -14.37 2.27 11.57
N ARG A 137 -13.07 2.28 11.29
CA ARG A 137 -12.14 3.09 12.06
C ARG A 137 -12.60 4.54 11.91
N ASN A 138 -13.25 5.07 12.95
CA ASN A 138 -13.51 6.50 13.08
C ASN A 138 -12.13 7.18 13.05
N GLN A 139 -11.80 7.80 11.91
CA GLN A 139 -10.81 8.86 11.85
C GLN A 139 -11.58 10.18 11.94
#